data_AF-A0A3B3WM71-F1
#
_entry.id   AF-A0A3B3WM71-F1
#
_cell.length_a   1.000
_cell.length_b   1.000
_cell.length_c   1.000
_cell.angle_alpha   90.00
_cell.angle_beta   90.00
_cell.angle_gamma   90.00
#
_symmetry.space_group_name_H-M   'P 1'
#
loop_
_entity.id
_entity.type
_entity.pdbx_description
1 polymer ?
#
loop_
_entity_poly.entity_id
_entity_poly.type
_entity_poly.pdbx_seq_one_letter_code
_entity_poly.pdbx_strand_id
1 'polypeptide(L)'
;MAHMLSNEEERDTLEWIDKIPFSRPKKHINRDFSDGVMVAEIVKYYFPKIIDIHNYITSCKKQQKLSNWSLLNKVFSKLDFYITEEMVEKIVSSTPGTILPVLFFLKKKLDKKLLQTTNSRPVCICT
;
A
#
# COMPACT_ATOMS: atom_id res chain seq x y z
N MET A 1 9.75 -11.89 2.79
CA MET A 1 9.40 -11.75 1.35
C MET A 1 10.61 -11.19 0.63
N ALA A 2 11.27 -11.99 -0.21
CA ALA A 2 12.37 -11.54 -1.08
C ALA A 2 12.05 -11.99 -2.51
N HIS A 3 10.90 -11.55 -3.02
CA HIS A 3 10.50 -11.81 -4.40
C HIS A 3 11.19 -10.77 -5.27
N MET A 4 12.10 -11.20 -6.13
CA MET A 4 12.60 -10.35 -7.21
C MET A 4 11.52 -10.30 -8.29
N LEU A 5 10.91 -9.12 -8.44
CA LEU A 5 9.91 -8.89 -9.48
C LEU A 5 10.57 -8.97 -10.85
N SER A 6 9.86 -9.53 -11.84
CA SER A 6 10.29 -9.39 -13.23
C SER A 6 10.09 -7.95 -13.71
N ASN A 7 10.82 -7.54 -14.75
CA ASN A 7 10.65 -6.21 -15.37
C ASN A 7 9.20 -5.91 -15.78
N GLU A 8 8.44 -6.95 -16.15
CA GLU A 8 7.02 -6.84 -16.49
C GLU A 8 6.15 -6.60 -15.26
N GLU A 9 6.39 -7.33 -14.17
CA GLU A 9 5.66 -7.14 -12.90
C GLU A 9 5.95 -5.75 -12.31
N GLU A 10 7.19 -5.25 -12.42
CA GLU A 10 7.54 -3.90 -11.99
C GLU A 10 6.77 -2.84 -12.78
N ARG A 11 6.74 -2.96 -14.11
CA ARG A 11 6.01 -2.04 -14.99
C ARG A 11 4.52 -2.04 -14.69
N ASP A 12 3.88 -3.22 -14.60
CA ASP A 12 2.46 -3.33 -14.28
C ASP A 12 2.12 -2.75 -12.89
N THR A 13 3.03 -2.90 -11.92
CA THR A 13 2.88 -2.31 -10.59
C THR A 13 2.93 -0.78 -10.66
N LEU A 14 3.87 -0.22 -11.42
CA LEU A 14 4.01 1.23 -11.61
C LEU A 14 2.81 1.83 -12.35
N GLU A 15 2.37 1.19 -13.44
CA GLU A 15 1.18 1.63 -14.19
C GLU A 15 -0.09 1.58 -13.33
N TRP A 16 -0.21 0.58 -12.45
CA TRP A 16 -1.30 0.51 -11.49
C TRP A 16 -1.26 1.67 -10.48
N ILE A 17 -0.09 1.99 -9.95
CA ILE A 17 0.11 3.13 -9.05
C ILE A 17 -0.24 4.44 -9.76
N ASP A 18 0.12 4.59 -11.03
CA ASP A 18 -0.14 5.81 -11.81
C ASP A 18 -1.64 6.12 -11.98
N LYS A 19 -2.49 5.08 -11.99
CA LYS A 19 -3.95 5.21 -12.07
C LYS A 19 -4.59 5.76 -10.79
N ILE A 20 -3.87 5.77 -9.66
CA ILE A 20 -4.40 6.20 -8.38
C ILE A 20 -4.21 7.73 -8.22
N PRO A 21 -5.28 8.48 -7.88
CA PRO A 21 -5.18 9.91 -7.65
C PRO A 21 -4.56 10.21 -6.27
N PHE A 22 -3.24 10.39 -6.23
CA PHE A 22 -2.54 10.81 -5.02
C PHE A 22 -2.69 12.32 -4.77
N SER A 23 -2.62 12.73 -3.50
CA SER A 23 -2.64 14.15 -3.11
C SER A 23 -1.40 14.94 -3.56
N ARG A 24 -0.28 14.26 -3.81
CA ARG A 24 1.00 14.87 -4.20
C ARG A 24 1.63 14.18 -5.41
N PRO A 25 2.37 14.91 -6.26
CA PRO A 25 3.05 14.32 -7.41
C PRO A 25 4.15 13.36 -6.95
N LYS A 26 4.20 12.21 -7.60
CA LYS A 26 5.20 11.16 -7.39
C LYS A 26 6.42 11.43 -8.28
N LYS A 27 7.61 11.47 -7.68
CA LYS A 27 8.88 11.74 -8.37
C LYS A 27 9.90 10.62 -8.13
N HIS A 28 9.97 10.10 -6.91
CA HIS A 28 10.92 9.05 -6.53
C HIS A 28 10.20 8.00 -5.67
N ILE A 29 9.78 6.89 -6.27
CA ILE A 29 8.98 5.83 -5.62
C ILE A 29 9.56 5.40 -4.26
N ASN A 30 10.86 5.10 -4.18
CA ASN A 30 11.48 4.66 -2.92
C ASN A 30 11.35 5.70 -1.79
N ARG A 31 11.50 6.99 -2.12
CA ARG A 31 11.48 8.07 -1.13
C ARG A 31 10.05 8.46 -0.79
N ASP A 32 9.20 8.62 -1.79
CA ASP A 32 7.85 9.17 -1.64
C ASP A 32 6.90 8.18 -0.93
N PHE A 33 7.22 6.88 -0.99
CA PHE A 33 6.51 5.83 -0.27
C PHE A 33 7.15 5.46 1.08
N SER A 34 8.36 5.97 1.38
CA SER A 34 9.09 5.61 2.61
C SER A 34 8.37 6.02 3.90
N ASP A 35 7.53 7.06 3.86
CA ASP A 35 6.77 7.57 5.01
C ASP A 35 5.43 6.85 5.23
N GLY A 36 5.04 5.96 4.31
CA GLY A 36 3.79 5.20 4.37
C GLY A 36 2.52 5.99 4.03
N VAL A 37 2.59 7.31 3.84
CA VAL A 37 1.38 8.12 3.60
C VAL A 37 0.77 7.81 2.24
N MET A 38 1.59 7.72 1.18
CA MET A 38 1.10 7.30 -0.13
C MET A 38 0.52 5.88 -0.12
N VAL A 39 1.09 4.99 0.70
CA VAL A 39 0.54 3.63 0.85
C VAL A 39 -0.83 3.67 1.53
N ALA A 40 -1.00 4.53 2.52
CA ALA A 40 -2.30 4.77 3.15
C ALA A 40 -3.32 5.31 2.14
N GLU A 41 -2.92 6.21 1.23
CA GLU A 41 -3.78 6.72 0.15
C GLU A 41 -4.25 5.61 -0.79
N ILE A 42 -3.36 4.68 -1.17
CA ILE A 42 -3.75 3.49 -1.97
C ILE A 42 -4.84 2.71 -1.25
N VAL A 43 -4.64 2.39 0.03
CA VAL A 43 -5.62 1.62 0.79
C VAL A 43 -6.93 2.40 0.94
N LYS A 44 -6.87 3.72 1.14
CA LYS A 44 -8.05 4.59 1.26
C LYS A 44 -8.86 4.64 -0.03
N TYR A 45 -8.19 4.63 -1.18
CA TYR A 45 -8.84 4.63 -2.48
C TYR A 45 -9.74 3.40 -2.68
N TYR A 46 -9.27 2.21 -2.30
CA TYR A 46 -10.04 0.97 -2.44
C TYR A 46 -10.98 0.69 -1.27
N PHE A 47 -10.54 0.98 -0.04
CA PHE A 47 -11.25 0.67 1.19
C PHE A 47 -11.24 1.90 2.13
N PRO A 48 -12.00 2.96 1.82
CA PRO A 48 -11.99 4.19 2.62
C PRO A 48 -12.47 3.99 4.07
N LYS A 49 -13.18 2.89 4.35
CA LYS A 49 -13.70 2.57 5.70
C LYS A 49 -12.68 1.96 6.65
N ILE A 50 -11.58 1.38 6.14
CA ILE A 50 -10.64 0.64 7.00
C ILE A 50 -9.46 1.49 7.47
N ILE A 51 -9.27 2.66 6.85
CA ILE A 51 -8.14 3.55 7.07
C ILE A 51 -8.61 5.00 7.19
N ASP A 52 -8.03 5.70 8.16
CA ASP A 52 -8.20 7.14 8.32
C ASP A 52 -6.86 7.82 8.07
N ILE A 53 -6.81 8.59 6.97
CA ILE A 53 -5.58 9.23 6.50
C ILE A 53 -5.05 10.28 7.46
N HIS A 54 -5.91 10.87 8.30
CA HIS A 54 -5.52 11.93 9.24
C HIS A 54 -4.58 11.42 10.34
N ASN A 55 -4.52 10.10 10.55
CA ASN A 55 -3.60 9.47 11.49
C ASN A 55 -2.15 9.35 10.96
N TYR A 56 -1.92 9.65 9.68
CA TYR A 56 -0.62 9.48 9.04
C TYR A 56 0.02 10.83 8.77
N ILE A 57 1.21 11.05 9.34
CA ILE A 57 1.91 12.34 9.25
C ILE A 57 3.06 12.21 8.25
N THR A 58 3.03 13.01 7.19
CA THR A 58 4.15 13.10 6.23
C THR A 58 5.40 13.60 6.96
N SER A 59 6.50 12.83 6.93
CA SER A 59 7.70 13.21 7.66
C SER A 59 8.95 12.55 7.09
N CYS A 60 10.07 13.27 7.15
CA CYS A 60 11.40 12.74 6.85
C CYS A 60 12.04 12.04 8.07
N LYS A 61 11.49 12.20 9.28
CA LYS A 61 12.06 11.64 10.52
C LYS A 61 11.82 10.14 10.59
N LYS A 62 12.88 9.34 10.75
CA LYS A 62 12.83 7.87 10.82
C LYS A 62 11.77 7.37 11.81
N GLN A 63 11.75 7.92 13.03
CA GLN A 63 10.81 7.53 14.08
C GLN A 63 9.34 7.75 13.68
N GLN A 64 9.02 8.88 13.02
CA GLN A 64 7.67 9.13 12.53
C GLN A 64 7.29 8.17 11.41
N LYS A 65 8.21 7.89 10.49
CA LYS A 65 7.96 6.91 9.42
C LYS A 65 7.67 5.52 10.01
N LEU A 66 8.47 5.07 10.98
CA LEU A 66 8.22 3.80 11.69
C LEU A 66 6.85 3.77 12.37
N SER A 67 6.45 4.87 13.01
CA SER A 67 5.13 5.00 13.62
C SER A 67 4.00 4.87 12.58
N ASN A 68 4.11 5.55 11.44
CA ASN A 68 3.16 5.43 10.33
C ASN A 68 3.07 3.98 9.82
N TRP A 69 4.21 3.30 9.64
CA TRP A 69 4.24 1.90 9.20
C TRP A 69 3.65 0.93 10.22
N SER A 70 3.83 1.19 11.52
CA SER A 70 3.16 0.42 12.58
C SER A 70 1.64 0.54 12.50
N LEU A 71 1.13 1.75 12.25
CA LEU A 71 -0.30 1.96 12.02
C LEU A 71 -0.80 1.28 10.74
N LEU A 72 -0.03 1.35 9.64
CA LEU A 72 -0.34 0.62 8.40
C LEU A 72 -0.42 -0.88 8.63
N ASN A 73 0.51 -1.48 9.38
CA ASN A 73 0.47 -2.91 9.68
C ASN A 73 -0.81 -3.34 10.41
N LYS A 74 -1.39 -2.48 11.27
CA LYS A 74 -2.71 -2.71 11.89
C LYS A 74 -3.86 -2.64 10.90
N VAL A 75 -3.73 -1.88 9.82
CA VAL A 75 -4.73 -1.83 8.74
C VAL A 75 -4.54 -3.04 7.81
N PHE A 76 -3.29 -3.39 7.49
CA PHE A 76 -2.96 -4.53 6.65
C PHE A 76 -3.37 -5.87 7.24
N SER A 77 -3.41 -6.01 8.57
CA SER A 77 -3.95 -7.21 9.21
C SER A 77 -5.40 -7.48 8.81
N LYS A 78 -6.22 -6.43 8.57
CA LYS A 78 -7.59 -6.55 8.04
C LYS A 78 -7.62 -7.07 6.60
N LEU A 79 -6.51 -6.93 5.86
CA LEU A 79 -6.31 -7.41 4.50
C LEU A 79 -5.54 -8.74 4.46
N ASP A 80 -5.31 -9.39 5.60
CA ASP A 80 -4.47 -10.59 5.71
C ASP A 80 -3.05 -10.35 5.14
N PHE A 81 -2.50 -9.17 5.39
CA PHE A 81 -1.19 -8.75 4.91
C PHE A 81 -0.33 -8.26 6.08
N TYR A 82 0.93 -8.68 6.12
CA TYR A 82 1.85 -8.38 7.21
C TYR A 82 3.23 -8.10 6.64
N ILE A 83 3.83 -6.99 7.09
CA ILE A 83 5.20 -6.61 6.74
C ILE A 83 6.05 -6.72 8.00
N THR A 84 7.17 -7.44 7.91
CA THR A 84 8.11 -7.61 9.03
C THR A 84 8.79 -6.28 9.36
N GLU A 85 9.18 -6.10 10.63
CA GLU A 85 9.86 -4.88 11.08
C GLU A 85 11.16 -4.62 10.29
N GLU A 86 11.94 -5.67 10.02
CA GLU A 86 13.16 -5.59 9.18
C GLU A 86 12.86 -5.00 7.79
N MET A 87 11.75 -5.40 7.18
CA MET A 87 11.34 -4.88 5.87
C MET A 87 10.88 -3.43 5.98
N VAL A 88 10.13 -3.10 7.03
CA VAL A 88 9.73 -1.71 7.33
C VAL A 88 10.97 -0.83 7.47
N GLU A 89 12.01 -1.28 8.17
CA GLU A 89 13.26 -0.52 8.32
C GLU A 89 13.96 -0.24 6.99
N LYS A 90 14.00 -1.23 6.09
CA LYS A 90 14.53 -1.08 4.73
C LYS A 90 13.71 -0.07 3.90
N ILE A 91 12.38 -0.12 3.99
CA ILE A 91 11.49 0.83 3.31
C ILE A 91 11.69 2.25 3.85
N VAL A 92 11.73 2.40 5.18
CA VAL A 92 11.93 3.70 5.85
C VAL A 92 13.29 4.31 5.48
N SER A 93 14.30 3.47 5.28
CA SER A 93 15.63 3.84 4.80
C SER A 93 15.68 4.13 3.29
N SER A 94 14.54 4.05 2.60
CA SER A 94 14.41 4.26 1.14
C SER A 94 15.30 3.31 0.33
N THR A 95 15.54 2.09 0.83
CA THR A 95 16.38 1.10 0.16
C THR A 95 15.78 0.75 -1.20
N PRO A 96 16.54 0.91 -2.31
CA PRO A 96 16.06 0.56 -3.64
C PRO A 96 15.60 -0.90 -3.73
N GLY A 97 14.55 -1.15 -4.52
CA GLY A 97 14.04 -2.50 -4.77
C GLY A 97 13.25 -3.13 -3.61
N THR A 98 13.07 -2.41 -2.49
CA THR A 98 12.36 -2.96 -1.31
C THR A 98 10.86 -2.68 -1.37
N ILE A 99 10.46 -1.46 -1.77
CA ILE A 99 9.06 -1.04 -1.74
C ILE A 99 8.22 -1.66 -2.87
N LEU A 100 8.80 -1.88 -4.06
CA LEU A 100 8.06 -2.38 -5.22
C LEU A 100 7.45 -3.77 -4.98
N PRO A 101 8.18 -4.78 -4.47
CA PRO A 101 7.59 -6.06 -4.10
C PRO A 101 6.44 -5.92 -3.11
N VAL A 102 6.56 -5.03 -2.12
CA VAL A 102 5.51 -4.78 -1.13
C VAL A 102 4.26 -4.21 -1.79
N LEU A 103 4.40 -3.25 -2.71
CA LEU A 103 3.27 -2.68 -3.46
C LEU A 103 2.61 -3.71 -4.38
N PHE A 104 3.39 -4.57 -5.02
CA PHE A 104 2.86 -5.67 -5.83
C PHE A 104 2.03 -6.67 -5.01
N PHE A 105 2.54 -7.10 -3.85
CA PHE A 105 1.78 -7.98 -2.96
C PHE A 105 0.53 -7.28 -2.38
N LEU A 106 0.65 -5.98 -2.07
CA LEU A 106 -0.49 -5.18 -1.63
C LEU A 106 -1.58 -5.14 -2.70
N LYS A 107 -1.24 -4.88 -3.98
CA LYS A 107 -2.17 -4.94 -5.11
C LYS A 107 -2.94 -6.26 -5.14
N LYS A 108 -2.22 -7.40 -5.12
CA LYS A 108 -2.83 -8.74 -5.11
C LYS A 108 -3.79 -8.96 -3.93
N LYS A 109 -3.42 -8.47 -2.74
CA LYS A 109 -4.25 -8.59 -1.53
C LYS A 109 -5.50 -7.72 -1.62
N LEU A 110 -5.39 -6.50 -2.16
CA LEU A 110 -6.52 -5.61 -2.42
C LEU A 110 -7.48 -6.23 -3.42
N ASP A 111 -6.99 -6.73 -4.56
CA ASP A 111 -7.81 -7.37 -5.60
C ASP A 111 -8.59 -8.57 -5.04
N LYS A 112 -7.91 -9.43 -4.27
CA LYS A 112 -8.56 -10.56 -3.59
C LYS A 112 -9.68 -10.11 -2.65
N LYS A 113 -9.45 -9.03 -1.89
CA LYS A 113 -10.42 -8.47 -0.95
C LYS A 113 -11.62 -7.84 -1.68
N LEU A 114 -11.38 -7.19 -2.82
CA LEU A 114 -12.42 -6.61 -3.67
C LEU A 114 -13.36 -7.70 -4.20
N LEU A 115 -12.81 -8.80 -4.73
CA LEU A 115 -13.60 -9.94 -5.22
C LEU A 115 -14.47 -10.59 -4.13
N GLN A 116 -13.97 -10.68 -2.90
CA GLN A 116 -14.77 -11.18 -1.76
C GLN A 116 -15.91 -10.23 -1.40
N THR A 117 -15.66 -8.93 -1.48
CA THR A 117 -16.67 -7.89 -1.20
C THR A 117 -17.77 -7.88 -2.27
N THR A 118 -17.44 -8.14 -3.54
CA THR A 118 -18.42 -8.21 -4.63
C THR A 118 -19.29 -9.47 -4.57
N ASN A 119 -18.74 -10.62 -4.17
CA ASN A 119 -19.51 -11.86 -4.00
C ASN A 119 -20.48 -11.85 -2.81
N SER A 120 -20.38 -10.84 -1.94
CA SER A 120 -21.24 -10.69 -0.75
C SER A 120 -22.37 -9.66 -0.93
N ARG A 121 -22.49 -9.03 -2.11
CA ARG A 121 -23.70 -8.29 -2.46
C ARG A 121 -24.62 -9.26 -3.21
N PRO A 122 -25.78 -9.69 -2.65
CA PRO A 122 -26.84 -10.16 -3.52
C PRO A 122 -27.16 -8.97 -4.41
N VAL A 123 -26.81 -9.06 -5.69
CA VAL A 123 -27.32 -8.15 -6.70
C VAL A 123 -28.83 -8.40 -6.69
N CYS A 124 -29.58 -7.58 -5.95
CA CYS A 124 -31.00 -7.43 -6.18
C CYS A 124 -31.13 -6.80 -7.57
N ILE A 125 -31.18 -7.67 -8.58
CA ILE A 125 -31.86 -7.39 -9.83
C ILE A 125 -33.34 -7.23 -9.49
N CYS A 126 -33.73 -6.00 -9.17
CA CYS A 126 -35.13 -5.62 -9.24
C CYS A 126 -35.45 -5.31 -10.70
N THR A 127 -36.24 -6.23 -11.28
CA THR A 127 -37.14 -6.09 -12.44
C THR A 127 -37.83 -4.75 -12.53
#